data_AF-A0A919Q508-F1
#
_entry.id   AF-A0A919Q508-F1
#
_cell.length_a   1.000
_cell.length_b   1.000
_cell.length_c   1.000
_cell.angle_alpha   90.00
_cell.angle_beta   90.00
_cell.angle_gamma   90.00
#
_symmetry.space_group_name_H-M   'P 1'
#
loop_
_entity.id
_entity.type
_entity.pdbx_description
1 polymer ?
#
loop_
_entity_poly.entity_id
_entity_poly.type
_entity_poly.pdbx_seq_one_letter_code
_entity_poly.pdbx_strand_id
1 'polypeptide(L)'
;MMDRNRSWRESDEGVAMVMVLGIMLVGAVIMTTVAAATMFTVERTQQTRVEERAYASADAGIDLIFTSLEGLQYDELSSICSNNSLVMNGDDVALAYEFTVSDGTTTSTKACPGPGDLTTRLVVTATATTPPVVLDGDPVQRTVAASFSPTIPPGILDKALFSEATLTMRNNTDLLESTVNARDAHVYSNGGITCSTNEHIEGSIVAAHGDVRLENTCDIFSDVWASGSVIIDSSGADIDGNVYAAGDAAEWGIAIKNSGSRITGSALTNGGILLQNSKAPQGGIGGIAFSFLHGFKSQQATIDGSLYVQTGVEMEATRISKDVIVRSGNLSVRNNQAYVDGQAWASGAIHPQLNITPANRHPGMAVGTPDPSNPSTASASFNDAVGYPSRIQAPRRVPMDQITMTAADISRWTDDAGYTLVTATDCSTAGSTAIVNNAGTVVGPRLIIFNCPPNTPVQFDNANLVLTSDVAMVSNTGFRSRNDLRVRSADGSERLLYWIVPADAPGVSWATGTFTQGQETPTCSDNGSDGWADGSIWMAKFQNIQDVAQLIYTPCKFESQNSIPASSDPFKGQVYAGSLAQTNGWEQEMFSMPVPSLVTTVPDLDDEADMRLSSRFDIRG
;
A
#
# COMPACT_ATOMS: atom_id res chain seq x y z
N MET A 1 41.88 76.71 -95.94
CA MET A 1 41.70 75.77 -97.07
C MET A 1 42.54 74.54 -96.74
N MET A 2 41.91 73.35 -96.65
CA MET A 2 42.42 71.96 -96.81
C MET A 2 43.89 71.68 -96.42
N ASP A 3 44.30 70.62 -95.69
CA ASP A 3 43.99 69.20 -95.88
C ASP A 3 44.89 68.33 -94.97
N ARG A 4 44.50 67.05 -94.80
CA ARG A 4 45.32 65.82 -94.59
C ARG A 4 46.11 65.51 -93.29
N ASN A 5 45.46 64.71 -92.43
CA ASN A 5 45.60 63.24 -92.26
C ASN A 5 47.01 62.55 -92.21
N ARG A 6 47.29 61.79 -91.13
CA ARG A 6 48.02 60.48 -91.06
C ARG A 6 48.11 59.98 -89.60
N SER A 7 47.24 59.07 -89.16
CA SER A 7 47.41 57.61 -89.10
C SER A 7 48.60 57.10 -88.26
N TRP A 8 48.35 56.84 -86.98
CA TRP A 8 49.09 55.84 -86.20
C TRP A 8 48.07 54.79 -85.72
N ARG A 9 47.98 53.70 -86.49
CA ARG A 9 47.40 52.42 -86.05
C ARG A 9 48.60 51.50 -85.89
N GLU A 10 49.16 51.47 -84.69
CA GLU A 10 50.03 50.36 -84.28
C GLU A 10 49.14 49.19 -83.85
N SER A 11 49.60 48.00 -84.20
CA SER A 11 48.90 46.73 -84.14
C SER A 11 48.86 46.14 -82.73
N ASP A 12 47.72 46.22 -82.05
CA ASP A 12 47.41 45.54 -80.77
C ASP A 12 46.83 44.11 -80.96
N GLU A 13 46.96 43.51 -82.15
CA GLU A 13 46.33 42.22 -82.48
C GLU A 13 46.91 41.04 -81.68
N GLY A 14 48.12 41.16 -81.11
CA GLY A 14 48.72 40.13 -80.24
C GLY A 14 48.36 40.25 -78.75
N VAL A 15 48.19 41.48 -78.25
CA VAL A 15 47.90 41.73 -76.81
C VAL A 15 46.45 41.37 -76.48
N ALA A 16 45.52 41.58 -77.43
CA ALA A 16 44.12 41.22 -77.27
C ALA A 16 43.92 39.69 -77.08
N MET A 17 44.68 38.85 -77.80
CA MET A 17 44.54 37.40 -77.68
C MET A 17 45.10 36.86 -76.34
N VAL A 18 46.21 37.42 -75.85
CA VAL A 18 46.79 37.05 -74.54
C VAL A 18 45.88 37.49 -73.39
N MET A 19 45.22 38.65 -73.49
CA MET A 19 44.27 39.12 -72.49
C MET A 19 43.04 38.20 -72.39
N VAL A 20 42.51 37.74 -73.53
CA VAL A 20 41.37 36.82 -73.57
C VAL A 20 41.72 35.45 -72.99
N LEU A 21 42.90 34.89 -73.34
CA LEU A 21 43.38 33.62 -72.76
C LEU A 21 43.63 33.75 -71.25
N GLY A 22 44.18 34.87 -70.78
CA GLY A 22 44.36 35.15 -69.36
C GLY A 22 43.03 35.21 -68.58
N ILE A 23 42.03 35.89 -69.14
CA ILE A 23 40.69 35.98 -68.53
C ILE A 23 39.98 34.62 -68.55
N MET A 24 40.11 33.83 -69.61
CA MET A 24 39.56 32.47 -69.67
C MET A 24 40.21 31.52 -68.66
N LEU A 25 41.53 31.62 -68.45
CA LEU A 25 42.26 30.79 -67.49
C LEU A 25 41.88 31.15 -66.04
N VAL A 26 41.78 32.44 -65.71
CA VAL A 26 41.30 32.89 -64.39
C VAL A 26 39.85 32.49 -64.17
N GLY A 27 39.00 32.63 -65.18
CA GLY A 27 37.60 32.18 -65.12
C GLY A 27 37.48 30.67 -64.85
N ALA A 28 38.33 29.86 -65.50
CA ALA A 28 38.37 28.41 -65.27
C ALA A 28 38.77 28.05 -63.83
N VAL A 29 39.81 28.69 -63.28
CA VAL A 29 40.25 28.45 -61.89
C VAL A 29 39.14 28.81 -60.90
N ILE A 30 38.48 29.97 -61.07
CA ILE A 30 37.39 30.40 -60.20
C ILE A 30 36.19 29.44 -60.28
N MET A 31 35.81 28.99 -61.48
CA MET A 31 34.71 28.03 -61.64
C MET A 31 35.03 26.69 -60.96
N THR A 32 36.27 26.21 -61.08
CA THR A 32 36.68 24.95 -60.42
C THR A 32 36.72 25.06 -58.90
N THR A 33 37.17 26.19 -58.33
CA THR A 33 37.20 26.38 -56.87
C THR A 33 35.80 26.55 -56.30
N VAL A 34 34.90 27.25 -56.99
CA VAL A 34 33.49 27.37 -56.58
C VAL A 34 32.81 25.99 -56.63
N ALA A 35 33.00 25.23 -57.69
CA ALA A 35 32.46 23.87 -57.79
C ALA A 35 32.97 22.97 -56.65
N ALA A 36 34.28 22.99 -56.37
CA ALA A 36 34.86 22.21 -55.26
C ALA A 36 34.33 22.66 -53.88
N ALA A 37 34.22 23.97 -53.64
CA ALA A 37 33.66 24.49 -52.39
C ALA A 37 32.17 24.11 -52.22
N THR A 38 31.39 24.14 -53.31
CA THR A 38 29.99 23.69 -53.28
C THR A 38 29.86 22.20 -53.00
N MET A 39 30.71 21.35 -53.60
CA MET A 39 30.73 19.91 -53.33
C MET A 39 31.09 19.64 -51.87
N PHE A 40 32.14 20.26 -51.35
CA PHE A 40 32.54 20.13 -49.94
C PHE A 40 31.43 20.60 -48.98
N THR A 41 30.72 21.68 -49.32
CA THR A 41 29.62 22.19 -48.49
C THR A 41 28.40 21.26 -48.52
N VAL A 42 28.09 20.68 -49.68
CA VAL A 42 27.00 19.69 -49.82
C VAL A 42 27.34 18.41 -49.05
N GLU A 43 28.56 17.89 -49.20
CA GLU A 43 29.04 16.71 -48.46
C GLU A 43 28.97 16.95 -46.95
N ARG A 44 29.51 18.07 -46.47
CA ARG A 44 29.46 18.42 -45.04
C ARG A 44 28.04 18.61 -44.53
N THR A 45 27.16 19.22 -45.33
CA THR A 45 25.75 19.39 -44.95
C THR A 45 25.02 18.04 -44.88
N GLN A 46 25.30 17.13 -45.80
CA GLN A 46 24.74 15.78 -45.78
C GLN A 46 25.27 14.98 -44.59
N GLN A 47 26.57 15.05 -44.31
CA GLN A 47 27.18 14.42 -43.15
C GLN A 47 26.56 14.93 -41.84
N THR A 48 26.46 16.26 -41.65
CA THR A 48 25.82 16.83 -40.45
C THR A 48 24.36 16.40 -40.34
N ARG A 49 23.59 16.34 -41.44
CA ARG A 49 22.20 15.85 -41.41
C ARG A 49 22.10 14.38 -40.99
N VAL A 50 23.01 13.54 -41.48
CA VAL A 50 23.07 12.12 -41.11
C VAL A 50 23.47 11.96 -39.65
N GLU A 51 24.43 12.74 -39.17
CA GLU A 51 24.85 12.74 -37.76
C GLU A 51 23.72 13.18 -36.82
N GLU A 52 23.00 14.26 -37.12
CA GLU A 52 21.85 14.72 -36.32
C GLU A 52 20.69 13.71 -36.34
N ARG A 53 20.48 13.03 -37.48
CA ARG A 53 19.49 11.95 -37.57
C ARG A 53 19.88 10.76 -36.69
N ALA A 54 21.13 10.30 -36.78
CA ALA A 54 21.62 9.22 -35.92
C ALA A 54 21.49 9.60 -34.44
N TYR A 55 21.82 10.83 -34.08
CA TYR A 55 21.65 11.34 -32.71
C TYR A 55 20.18 11.27 -32.27
N ALA A 56 19.24 11.80 -33.07
CA ALA A 56 17.82 11.76 -32.76
C ALA A 56 17.27 10.32 -32.67
N SER A 57 17.76 9.39 -33.50
CA SER A 57 17.39 7.98 -33.46
C SER A 57 17.91 7.27 -32.20
N ALA A 58 19.14 7.58 -31.76
CA ALA A 58 19.68 7.10 -30.48
C ALA A 58 18.87 7.65 -29.29
N ASP A 59 18.51 8.93 -29.35
CA ASP A 59 17.69 9.62 -28.35
C ASP A 59 16.30 8.97 -28.21
N ALA A 60 15.64 8.71 -29.33
CA ALA A 60 14.35 8.02 -29.35
C ALA A 60 14.44 6.58 -28.77
N GLY A 61 15.59 5.92 -28.90
CA GLY A 61 15.85 4.63 -28.28
C GLY A 61 15.81 4.69 -26.75
N ILE A 62 16.38 5.74 -26.15
CA ILE A 62 16.33 5.98 -24.71
C ILE A 62 14.89 6.24 -24.24
N ASP A 63 14.13 7.05 -24.98
CA ASP A 63 12.74 7.38 -24.62
C ASP A 63 11.85 6.13 -24.67
N LEU A 64 12.04 5.25 -25.66
CA LEU A 64 11.31 3.98 -25.73
C LEU A 64 11.62 3.08 -24.51
N ILE A 65 12.89 3.04 -24.09
CA ILE A 65 13.27 2.29 -22.89
C ILE A 65 12.66 2.89 -21.63
N PHE A 66 12.64 4.22 -21.52
CA PHE A 66 12.01 4.88 -20.37
C PHE A 66 10.53 4.51 -20.26
N THR A 67 9.78 4.56 -21.36
CA THR A 67 8.37 4.10 -21.37
C THR A 67 8.23 2.60 -21.08
N SER A 68 9.20 1.77 -21.47
CA SER A 68 9.15 0.33 -21.17
C SER A 68 9.45 -0.02 -19.70
N LEU A 69 9.99 0.93 -18.94
CA LEU A 69 10.26 0.77 -17.51
C LEU A 69 9.03 1.12 -16.64
N GLU A 70 8.05 1.85 -17.18
CA GLU A 70 6.85 2.25 -16.43
C GLU A 70 6.00 1.03 -16.05
N GLY A 71 5.67 0.90 -14.76
CA GLY A 71 4.82 -0.18 -14.25
C GLY A 71 5.51 -1.53 -14.03
N LEU A 72 6.82 -1.65 -14.26
CA LEU A 72 7.56 -2.88 -13.97
C LEU A 72 7.89 -3.00 -12.49
N GLN A 73 7.83 -4.22 -11.96
CA GLN A 73 8.36 -4.55 -10.63
C GLN A 73 9.89 -4.72 -10.65
N TYR A 74 10.54 -4.69 -9.48
CA TYR A 74 12.01 -4.84 -9.38
C TYR A 74 12.52 -6.16 -9.98
N ASP A 75 11.79 -7.27 -9.81
CA ASP A 75 12.13 -8.56 -10.42
C ASP A 75 11.86 -8.62 -11.95
N GLU A 76 10.92 -7.82 -12.43
CA GLU A 76 10.57 -7.68 -13.83
C GLU A 76 11.48 -6.73 -14.62
N LEU A 77 12.34 -5.93 -13.96
CA LEU A 77 13.30 -5.03 -14.63
C LEU A 77 14.27 -5.76 -15.58
N SER A 78 14.45 -7.07 -15.40
CA SER A 78 15.24 -7.90 -16.32
C SER A 78 14.58 -8.07 -17.70
N SER A 79 13.28 -7.81 -17.83
CA SER A 79 12.53 -7.97 -19.08
C SER A 79 13.01 -7.03 -20.19
N ILE A 80 13.47 -5.81 -19.85
CA ILE A 80 13.95 -4.85 -20.87
C ILE A 80 15.23 -5.33 -21.57
N CYS A 81 15.98 -6.25 -20.96
CA CYS A 81 17.21 -6.78 -21.54
C CYS A 81 17.02 -7.58 -22.83
N SER A 82 15.79 -8.03 -23.14
CA SER A 82 15.53 -8.69 -24.42
C SER A 82 15.60 -7.73 -25.61
N ASN A 83 15.49 -6.42 -25.36
CA ASN A 83 15.39 -5.38 -26.39
C ASN A 83 16.75 -4.76 -26.73
N ASN A 84 17.72 -5.57 -27.13
CA ASN A 84 19.09 -5.07 -27.43
C ASN A 84 19.24 -4.37 -28.79
N SER A 85 18.22 -4.40 -29.65
CA SER A 85 18.26 -3.79 -30.99
C SER A 85 16.88 -3.27 -31.37
N LEU A 86 16.84 -2.04 -31.89
CA LEU A 86 15.63 -1.37 -32.36
C LEU A 86 15.90 -0.78 -33.75
N VAL A 87 14.83 -0.48 -34.50
CA VAL A 87 14.93 0.28 -35.75
C VAL A 87 14.12 1.55 -35.60
N MET A 88 14.80 2.69 -35.60
CA MET A 88 14.20 4.02 -35.42
C MET A 88 14.47 4.85 -36.67
N ASN A 89 13.41 5.34 -37.32
CA ASN A 89 13.52 6.08 -38.58
C ASN A 89 14.34 5.36 -39.68
N GLY A 90 14.46 4.03 -39.65
CA GLY A 90 15.29 3.26 -40.58
C GLY A 90 16.80 3.26 -40.26
N ASP A 91 17.18 3.73 -39.07
CA ASP A 91 18.51 3.56 -38.48
C ASP A 91 18.47 2.39 -37.49
N ASP A 92 19.54 1.59 -37.44
CA ASP A 92 19.67 0.49 -36.48
C ASP A 92 20.20 1.05 -35.15
N VAL A 93 19.43 0.91 -34.07
CA VAL A 93 19.79 1.39 -32.73
C VAL A 93 20.12 0.20 -31.84
N ALA A 94 21.40 0.03 -31.52
CA ALA A 94 21.88 -0.96 -30.57
C ALA A 94 21.76 -0.41 -29.14
N LEU A 95 21.17 -1.19 -28.24
CA LEU A 95 21.01 -0.84 -26.84
C LEU A 95 21.93 -1.71 -25.97
N ALA A 96 22.67 -1.06 -25.08
CA ALA A 96 23.47 -1.70 -24.04
C ALA A 96 22.99 -1.24 -22.67
N TYR A 97 22.86 -2.19 -21.75
CA TYR A 97 22.37 -1.95 -20.40
C TYR A 97 23.48 -2.26 -19.39
N GLU A 98 23.59 -1.40 -18.38
CA GLU A 98 24.44 -1.62 -17.21
C GLU A 98 23.62 -1.32 -15.95
N PHE A 99 23.22 -2.38 -15.26
CA PHE A 99 22.51 -2.30 -13.99
C PHE A 99 23.52 -2.33 -12.85
N THR A 100 23.43 -1.37 -11.94
CA THR A 100 24.02 -1.50 -10.61
C THR A 100 22.97 -2.14 -9.71
N VAL A 101 23.24 -3.35 -9.23
CA VAL A 101 22.34 -4.12 -8.37
C VAL A 101 22.92 -4.26 -6.97
N SER A 102 22.07 -4.34 -5.97
CA SER A 102 22.41 -4.60 -4.57
C SER A 102 21.85 -5.96 -4.14
N ASP A 103 22.65 -6.75 -3.42
CA ASP A 103 22.19 -7.96 -2.72
C ASP A 103 21.83 -7.69 -1.24
N GLY A 104 21.70 -6.41 -0.88
CA GLY A 104 21.49 -5.94 0.49
C GLY A 104 22.80 -5.70 1.27
N THR A 105 23.95 -6.19 0.79
CA THR A 105 25.25 -6.01 1.47
C THR A 105 26.34 -5.43 0.57
N THR A 106 26.29 -5.74 -0.72
CA THR A 106 27.27 -5.30 -1.72
C THR A 106 26.55 -4.83 -2.98
N THR A 107 27.13 -3.81 -3.62
CA THR A 107 26.69 -3.36 -4.95
C THR A 107 27.59 -3.97 -6.02
N SER A 108 26.97 -4.44 -7.11
CA SER A 108 27.68 -5.00 -8.27
C SER A 108 27.08 -4.48 -9.57
N THR A 109 27.89 -4.38 -10.63
CA THR A 109 27.40 -4.03 -11.97
C THR A 109 27.16 -5.31 -12.78
N LYS A 110 26.00 -5.39 -13.44
CA LYS A 110 25.59 -6.50 -14.28
C LYS A 110 25.00 -5.96 -15.59
N ALA A 111 25.15 -6.72 -16.68
CA ALA A 111 24.49 -6.36 -17.94
C ALA A 111 22.96 -6.46 -17.80
N CYS A 112 22.47 -7.43 -17.01
CA CYS A 112 21.06 -7.64 -16.70
C CYS A 112 20.92 -8.20 -15.28
N PRO A 113 19.89 -7.79 -14.51
CA PRO A 113 19.60 -8.34 -13.20
C PRO A 113 19.02 -9.76 -13.33
N GLY A 114 19.33 -10.63 -12.37
CA GLY A 114 18.68 -11.93 -12.19
C GLY A 114 17.48 -11.85 -11.23
N PRO A 115 16.69 -12.93 -11.10
CA PRO A 115 15.61 -13.01 -10.12
C PRO A 115 16.21 -12.86 -8.70
N GLY A 116 15.89 -11.76 -8.02
CA GLY A 116 16.43 -11.44 -6.70
C GLY A 116 17.44 -10.29 -6.65
N ASP A 117 17.86 -9.75 -7.78
CA ASP A 117 18.75 -8.58 -7.81
C ASP A 117 17.94 -7.28 -7.66
N LEU A 118 18.29 -6.45 -6.68
CA LEU A 118 17.65 -5.14 -6.50
C LEU A 118 18.42 -4.07 -7.26
N THR A 119 17.86 -3.59 -8.36
CA THR A 119 18.46 -2.51 -9.16
C THR A 119 18.48 -1.21 -8.34
N THR A 120 19.64 -0.58 -8.22
CA THR A 120 19.82 0.75 -7.58
C THR A 120 20.15 1.84 -8.58
N ARG A 121 20.62 1.47 -9.77
CA ARG A 121 20.87 2.37 -10.90
C ARG A 121 20.86 1.59 -12.20
N LEU A 122 20.33 2.18 -13.26
CA LEU A 122 20.38 1.65 -14.63
C LEU A 122 21.04 2.68 -15.53
N VAL A 123 22.08 2.29 -16.26
CA VAL A 123 22.64 3.08 -17.35
C VAL A 123 22.28 2.41 -18.67
N VAL A 124 21.60 3.15 -19.54
CA VAL A 124 21.24 2.70 -20.89
C VAL A 124 22.09 3.48 -21.88
N THR A 125 22.78 2.76 -22.75
CA THR A 125 23.56 3.34 -23.86
C THR A 125 22.92 2.95 -25.17
N ALA A 126 22.47 3.94 -25.94
CA ALA A 126 21.87 3.75 -27.26
C ALA A 126 22.84 4.22 -28.34
N THR A 127 23.25 3.32 -29.23
CA THR A 127 24.10 3.62 -30.38
C THR A 127 23.31 3.44 -31.66
N ALA A 128 22.98 4.55 -32.33
CA ALA A 128 22.34 4.53 -33.64
C ALA A 128 23.38 4.48 -34.75
N THR A 129 23.17 3.58 -35.71
CA THR A 129 23.96 3.43 -36.92
C THR A 129 23.10 3.79 -38.12
N THR A 130 23.41 4.91 -38.78
CA THR A 130 22.75 5.29 -40.02
C THR A 130 23.52 4.70 -41.22
N PRO A 131 22.85 3.94 -42.10
CA PRO A 131 23.46 3.46 -43.33
C PRO A 131 24.01 4.59 -44.19
N PRO A 132 25.10 4.39 -44.95
CA PRO A 132 25.67 5.42 -45.79
C PRO A 132 24.68 5.87 -46.87
N VAL A 133 24.34 7.17 -46.87
CA VAL A 133 23.33 7.73 -47.78
C VAL A 133 23.96 8.24 -49.10
N VAL A 134 25.28 8.40 -49.15
CA VAL A 134 26.01 9.01 -50.28
C VAL A 134 27.42 8.39 -50.42
N LEU A 135 27.71 7.78 -51.58
CA LEU A 135 29.04 7.35 -52.08
C LEU A 135 30.01 6.68 -51.08
N ASP A 136 30.11 5.34 -51.09
CA ASP A 136 31.18 4.50 -50.46
C ASP A 136 31.66 4.88 -49.04
N GLY A 137 30.90 5.70 -48.31
CA GLY A 137 31.23 6.16 -46.96
C GLY A 137 30.97 5.10 -45.90
N ASP A 138 31.72 5.17 -44.82
CA ASP A 138 31.45 4.37 -43.63
C ASP A 138 30.11 4.79 -42.99
N PRO A 139 29.40 3.85 -42.34
CA PRO A 139 28.18 4.18 -41.60
C PRO A 139 28.48 5.19 -40.49
N VAL A 140 27.55 6.12 -40.27
CA VAL A 140 27.67 7.14 -39.23
C VAL A 140 27.07 6.60 -37.94
N GLN A 141 27.84 6.64 -36.85
CA GLN A 141 27.40 6.20 -35.53
C GLN A 141 27.34 7.36 -34.53
N ARG A 142 26.26 7.41 -33.75
CA ARG A 142 26.08 8.34 -32.62
C ARG A 142 25.59 7.58 -31.40
N THR A 143 26.10 7.95 -30.23
CA THR A 143 25.84 7.26 -28.98
C THR A 143 25.33 8.23 -27.93
N VAL A 144 24.16 7.92 -27.36
CA VAL A 144 23.57 8.65 -26.24
C VAL A 144 23.52 7.71 -25.05
N ALA A 145 23.83 8.23 -23.85
CA ALA A 145 23.63 7.49 -22.62
C ALA A 145 22.68 8.23 -21.68
N ALA A 146 21.87 7.46 -20.98
CA ALA A 146 20.99 7.94 -19.93
C ALA A 146 21.17 7.09 -18.67
N SER A 147 21.09 7.75 -17.52
CA SER A 147 21.11 7.10 -16.22
C SER A 147 19.75 7.25 -15.57
N PHE A 148 19.17 6.13 -15.18
CA PHE A 148 17.92 6.04 -14.43
C PHE A 148 18.23 5.54 -13.02
N SER A 149 17.49 6.06 -12.05
CA SER A 149 17.52 5.57 -10.68
C SER A 149 16.10 5.26 -10.26
N PRO A 150 15.83 4.06 -9.71
CA PRO A 150 14.53 3.80 -9.15
C PRO A 150 14.29 4.72 -7.95
N THR A 151 13.07 5.24 -7.86
CA THR A 151 12.56 5.86 -6.66
C THR A 151 12.20 4.72 -5.72
N ILE A 152 12.75 4.73 -4.51
CA ILE A 152 12.36 3.73 -3.53
C ILE A 152 10.89 4.00 -3.20
N PRO A 153 10.00 3.00 -3.32
CA PRO A 153 8.60 3.19 -2.99
C PRO A 153 8.50 3.72 -1.56
N PRO A 154 7.63 4.71 -1.30
CA PRO A 154 7.39 5.16 0.06
C PRO A 154 6.96 3.96 0.89
N GLY A 155 7.42 3.88 2.14
CA GLY A 155 6.87 2.92 3.09
C GLY A 155 5.37 3.21 3.22
N ILE A 156 4.56 2.29 2.71
CA ILE A 156 3.10 2.39 2.75
C ILE A 156 2.62 1.55 3.92
N LEU A 157 1.79 2.20 4.73
CA LEU A 157 0.99 1.54 5.75
C LEU A 157 -0.27 1.01 5.07
N ASP A 158 -0.73 -0.20 5.40
CA ASP A 158 -1.80 -0.89 4.65
C ASP A 158 -3.09 -1.12 5.46
N LYS A 159 -3.08 -0.79 6.75
CA LYS A 159 -4.25 -0.82 7.64
C LYS A 159 -4.87 0.56 7.80
N ALA A 160 -6.20 0.62 7.87
CA ALA A 160 -6.92 1.83 8.27
C ALA A 160 -6.68 2.11 9.76
N LEU A 161 -6.78 1.06 10.59
CA LEU A 161 -6.48 1.09 12.01
C LEU A 161 -5.49 -0.02 12.37
N PHE A 162 -4.36 0.35 12.97
CA PHE A 162 -3.40 -0.58 13.57
C PHE A 162 -3.24 -0.28 15.06
N SER A 163 -3.35 -1.33 15.88
CA SER A 163 -3.00 -1.25 17.30
C SER A 163 -2.07 -2.36 17.75
N GLU A 164 -1.00 -1.99 18.45
CA GLU A 164 -0.09 -2.97 19.04
C GLU A 164 -0.67 -3.64 20.30
N ALA A 165 -1.61 -2.99 20.99
CA ALA A 165 -2.36 -3.50 22.12
C ALA A 165 -3.84 -3.72 21.75
N THR A 166 -4.70 -3.88 22.75
CA THR A 166 -6.15 -4.00 22.55
C THR A 166 -6.72 -2.75 21.88
N LEU A 167 -7.53 -2.95 20.86
CA LEU A 167 -8.27 -1.91 20.14
C LEU A 167 -9.73 -1.92 20.57
N THR A 168 -10.27 -0.75 20.91
CA THR A 168 -11.69 -0.59 21.25
C THR A 168 -12.32 0.48 20.37
N MET A 169 -13.35 0.09 19.62
CA MET A 169 -14.21 0.97 18.83
C MET A 169 -15.56 1.05 19.52
N ARG A 170 -16.09 2.27 19.67
CA ARG A 170 -17.37 2.50 20.33
C ARG A 170 -18.23 3.50 19.61
N ASN A 171 -19.48 3.11 19.41
CA ASN A 171 -20.63 3.93 19.07
C ASN A 171 -20.46 4.67 17.74
N ASN A 172 -21.00 4.14 16.64
CA ASN A 172 -21.11 4.87 15.37
C ASN A 172 -19.77 5.14 14.67
N THR A 173 -18.87 4.14 14.63
CA THR A 173 -17.66 4.17 13.81
C THR A 173 -17.94 3.58 12.44
N ASP A 174 -17.69 4.36 11.40
CA ASP A 174 -17.78 3.90 10.02
C ASP A 174 -16.36 3.92 9.44
N LEU A 175 -15.83 2.76 9.04
CA LEU A 175 -14.57 2.60 8.34
C LEU A 175 -14.87 2.22 6.89
N LEU A 176 -14.72 3.19 6.01
CA LEU A 176 -15.05 3.11 4.59
C LEU A 176 -13.80 2.71 3.78
N GLU A 177 -14.02 1.94 2.74
CA GLU A 177 -12.98 1.55 1.78
C GLU A 177 -12.46 2.74 0.95
N SER A 178 -11.24 2.63 0.42
CA SER A 178 -10.63 3.72 -0.37
C SER A 178 -11.31 3.93 -1.73
N THR A 179 -11.86 2.86 -2.30
CA THR A 179 -12.61 2.86 -3.56
C THR A 179 -13.66 1.76 -3.53
N VAL A 180 -14.76 1.95 -4.24
CA VAL A 180 -15.92 1.05 -4.19
C VAL A 180 -15.53 -0.41 -4.52
N ASN A 181 -15.82 -1.32 -3.60
CA ASN A 181 -15.45 -2.74 -3.54
C ASN A 181 -13.95 -3.05 -3.31
N ALA A 182 -13.11 -2.10 -2.89
CA ALA A 182 -11.73 -2.39 -2.51
C ALA A 182 -11.64 -3.23 -1.24
N ARG A 183 -12.57 -3.03 -0.29
CA ARG A 183 -12.61 -3.70 1.01
C ARG A 183 -11.29 -3.63 1.80
N ASP A 184 -10.59 -2.50 1.68
CA ASP A 184 -9.22 -2.27 2.18
C ASP A 184 -9.15 -1.51 3.52
N ALA A 185 -10.31 -1.22 4.14
CA ALA A 185 -10.39 -0.56 5.44
C ALA A 185 -10.08 -1.51 6.60
N HIS A 186 -8.92 -2.18 6.54
CA HIS A 186 -8.55 -3.25 7.46
C HIS A 186 -8.29 -2.72 8.88
N VAL A 187 -8.79 -3.47 9.87
CA VAL A 187 -8.53 -3.25 11.30
C VAL A 187 -7.64 -4.37 11.81
N TYR A 188 -6.47 -4.00 12.30
CA TYR A 188 -5.49 -4.94 12.83
C TYR A 188 -5.13 -4.60 14.27
N SER A 189 -5.13 -5.60 15.14
CA SER A 189 -4.66 -5.49 16.52
C SER A 189 -3.77 -6.67 16.88
N ASN A 190 -2.62 -6.38 17.49
CA ASN A 190 -1.82 -7.42 18.15
C ASN A 190 -2.41 -7.84 19.50
N GLY A 191 -3.42 -7.15 20.02
CA GLY A 191 -4.20 -7.55 21.19
C GLY A 191 -5.59 -8.10 20.82
N GLY A 192 -6.58 -7.81 21.67
CA GLY A 192 -7.99 -8.08 21.37
C GLY A 192 -8.68 -6.91 20.68
N ILE A 193 -9.83 -7.18 20.05
CA ILE A 193 -10.65 -6.15 19.40
C ILE A 193 -12.05 -6.18 20.01
N THR A 194 -12.53 -5.03 20.48
CA THR A 194 -13.93 -4.86 20.88
C THR A 194 -14.60 -3.87 19.94
N CYS A 195 -15.61 -4.35 19.23
CA CYS A 195 -16.52 -3.57 18.40
C CYS A 195 -17.84 -3.43 19.18
N SER A 196 -18.32 -2.21 19.37
CA SER A 196 -19.53 -1.95 20.15
C SER A 196 -20.70 -1.49 19.26
N THR A 197 -21.37 -0.37 19.56
CA THR A 197 -22.69 -0.07 18.97
C THR A 197 -22.57 0.60 17.60
N ASN A 198 -23.32 0.11 16.60
CA ASN A 198 -23.44 0.69 15.26
C ASN A 198 -22.09 0.93 14.57
N GLU A 199 -21.20 -0.06 14.55
CA GLU A 199 -19.97 0.08 13.76
C GLU A 199 -20.17 -0.53 12.35
N HIS A 200 -19.67 0.13 11.31
CA HIS A 200 -19.66 -0.33 9.92
C HIS A 200 -18.20 -0.41 9.44
N ILE A 201 -17.71 -1.58 9.05
CA ILE A 201 -16.30 -1.80 8.71
C ILE A 201 -16.20 -2.47 7.34
N GLU A 202 -15.73 -1.71 6.35
CA GLU A 202 -15.51 -2.16 4.96
C GLU A 202 -14.14 -2.81 4.77
N GLY A 203 -13.75 -3.64 5.73
CA GLY A 203 -12.45 -4.32 5.73
C GLY A 203 -12.43 -5.50 6.69
N SER A 204 -11.32 -6.23 6.70
CA SER A 204 -11.15 -7.38 7.58
C SER A 204 -10.75 -6.96 9.00
N ILE A 205 -11.17 -7.75 10.00
CA ILE A 205 -10.73 -7.59 11.39
C ILE A 205 -9.77 -8.71 11.76
N VAL A 206 -8.57 -8.36 12.25
CA VAL A 206 -7.56 -9.35 12.67
C VAL A 206 -7.06 -9.03 14.08
N ALA A 207 -7.23 -9.97 15.02
CA ALA A 207 -6.73 -9.91 16.40
C ALA A 207 -5.67 -11.01 16.62
N ALA A 208 -4.39 -10.65 16.51
CA ALA A 208 -3.27 -11.60 16.50
C ALA A 208 -2.93 -12.21 17.87
N HIS A 209 -3.22 -11.52 18.98
CA HIS A 209 -3.12 -12.07 20.33
C HIS A 209 -4.28 -11.63 21.23
N GLY A 210 -5.51 -11.95 20.82
CA GLY A 210 -6.68 -11.70 21.64
C GLY A 210 -7.96 -12.29 21.09
N ASP A 211 -9.05 -11.92 21.76
CA ASP A 211 -10.41 -12.21 21.33
C ASP A 211 -10.94 -11.08 20.44
N VAL A 212 -11.88 -11.41 19.57
CA VAL A 212 -12.74 -10.42 18.91
C VAL A 212 -14.12 -10.47 19.57
N ARG A 213 -14.56 -9.34 20.12
CA ARG A 213 -15.89 -9.20 20.72
C ARG A 213 -16.70 -8.19 19.94
N LEU A 214 -17.82 -8.65 19.38
CA LEU A 214 -18.79 -7.82 18.67
C LEU A 214 -20.02 -7.66 19.57
N GLU A 215 -20.29 -6.46 20.04
CA GLU A 215 -21.44 -6.13 20.87
C GLU A 215 -22.46 -5.34 20.03
N ASN A 216 -23.75 -5.39 20.36
CA ASN A 216 -24.81 -4.61 19.70
C ASN A 216 -24.97 -4.80 18.17
N THR A 217 -24.43 -3.91 17.35
CA THR A 217 -24.58 -3.83 15.88
C THR A 217 -23.22 -3.50 15.30
N CYS A 218 -22.57 -4.50 14.72
CA CYS A 218 -21.24 -4.41 14.13
C CYS A 218 -21.29 -5.09 12.77
N ASP A 219 -21.33 -4.30 11.71
CA ASP A 219 -21.41 -4.80 10.34
C ASP A 219 -19.99 -4.81 9.75
N ILE A 220 -19.53 -6.00 9.36
CA ILE A 220 -18.16 -6.23 8.88
C ILE A 220 -18.26 -6.82 7.48
N PHE A 221 -17.75 -6.13 6.47
CA PHE A 221 -17.92 -6.53 5.06
C PHE A 221 -16.82 -7.47 4.55
N SER A 222 -16.11 -8.14 5.46
CA SER A 222 -14.98 -9.01 5.15
C SER A 222 -14.75 -10.03 6.26
N ASP A 223 -13.60 -10.68 6.25
CA ASP A 223 -13.23 -11.75 7.17
C ASP A 223 -12.88 -11.24 8.58
N VAL A 224 -13.14 -12.08 9.59
CA VAL A 224 -12.74 -11.86 10.99
C VAL A 224 -11.80 -12.99 11.43
N TRP A 225 -10.61 -12.67 11.92
CA TRP A 225 -9.62 -13.66 12.39
C TRP A 225 -9.10 -13.32 13.78
N ALA A 226 -9.36 -14.19 14.76
CA ALA A 226 -8.86 -14.06 16.12
C ALA A 226 -7.91 -15.21 16.49
N SER A 227 -6.83 -14.91 17.20
CA SER A 227 -6.01 -15.94 17.85
C SER A 227 -6.73 -16.62 19.01
N GLY A 228 -7.63 -15.89 19.67
CA GLY A 228 -8.49 -16.37 20.75
C GLY A 228 -9.84 -16.82 20.23
N SER A 229 -10.90 -16.28 20.82
CA SER A 229 -12.30 -16.52 20.50
C SER A 229 -12.94 -15.35 19.74
N VAL A 230 -14.02 -15.64 19.01
CA VAL A 230 -14.89 -14.64 18.40
C VAL A 230 -16.26 -14.72 19.05
N ILE A 231 -16.62 -13.67 19.79
CA ILE A 231 -17.88 -13.59 20.54
C ILE A 231 -18.75 -12.50 19.94
N ILE A 232 -19.89 -12.91 19.39
CA ILE A 232 -20.93 -12.03 18.87
C ILE A 232 -22.07 -11.96 19.90
N ASP A 233 -21.99 -10.95 20.76
CA ASP A 233 -22.96 -10.67 21.83
C ASP A 233 -23.95 -9.57 21.41
N SER A 234 -24.31 -9.60 20.12
CA SER A 234 -24.92 -8.49 19.41
C SER A 234 -26.31 -8.88 18.88
N SER A 235 -27.30 -7.97 18.89
CA SER A 235 -28.64 -8.27 18.36
C SER A 235 -28.76 -8.11 16.83
N GLY A 236 -27.65 -7.89 16.11
CA GLY A 236 -27.71 -7.66 14.68
C GLY A 236 -26.39 -7.49 13.94
N ALA A 237 -25.25 -7.95 14.46
CA ALA A 237 -23.99 -7.93 13.72
C ALA A 237 -24.06 -8.84 12.50
N ASP A 238 -23.71 -8.30 11.34
CA ASP A 238 -23.55 -9.05 10.10
C ASP A 238 -22.07 -9.11 9.70
N ILE A 239 -21.58 -10.31 9.37
CA ILE A 239 -20.24 -10.53 8.86
C ILE A 239 -20.36 -11.04 7.41
N ASP A 240 -20.07 -10.20 6.42
CA ASP A 240 -20.03 -10.54 4.99
C ASP A 240 -18.71 -11.26 4.60
N GLY A 241 -18.34 -12.25 5.41
CA GLY A 241 -17.09 -13.00 5.26
C GLY A 241 -17.03 -14.23 6.14
N ASN A 242 -15.82 -14.76 6.28
CA ASN A 242 -15.51 -15.92 7.10
C ASN A 242 -15.06 -15.48 8.49
N VAL A 243 -15.26 -16.36 9.47
CA VAL A 243 -14.82 -16.17 10.86
C VAL A 243 -13.86 -17.29 11.23
N TYR A 244 -12.66 -16.92 11.66
CA TYR A 244 -11.61 -17.82 12.09
C TYR A 244 -11.25 -17.56 13.56
N ALA A 245 -11.25 -18.60 14.39
CA ALA A 245 -10.88 -18.51 15.81
C ALA A 245 -9.90 -19.63 16.20
N ALA A 246 -8.64 -19.28 16.43
CA ALA A 246 -7.58 -20.25 16.72
C ALA A 246 -7.52 -20.70 18.19
N GLY A 247 -8.25 -20.06 19.10
CA GLY A 247 -8.23 -20.39 20.53
C GLY A 247 -8.79 -21.79 20.80
N ASP A 248 -8.10 -22.56 21.65
CA ASP A 248 -8.48 -23.90 22.07
C ASP A 248 -8.86 -24.01 23.57
N ALA A 249 -8.46 -23.01 24.36
CA ALA A 249 -8.69 -22.97 25.80
C ALA A 249 -10.15 -22.68 26.17
N ALA A 250 -10.88 -21.94 25.34
CA ALA A 250 -12.28 -21.64 25.56
C ALA A 250 -13.16 -22.83 25.15
N GLU A 251 -14.21 -23.11 25.94
CA GLU A 251 -15.26 -24.06 25.55
C GLU A 251 -15.86 -23.65 24.19
N TRP A 252 -16.02 -22.35 23.96
CA TRP A 252 -16.58 -21.78 22.74
C TRP A 252 -15.55 -20.86 22.08
N GLY A 253 -14.97 -21.31 20.97
CA GLY A 253 -14.09 -20.50 20.15
C GLY A 253 -14.88 -19.52 19.27
N ILE A 254 -16.09 -19.90 18.85
CA ILE A 254 -17.04 -18.99 18.20
C ILE A 254 -18.37 -19.05 18.95
N ALA A 255 -18.89 -17.90 19.37
CA ALA A 255 -20.16 -17.82 20.09
C ALA A 255 -21.05 -16.69 19.55
N ILE A 256 -22.21 -17.04 19.00
CA ILE A 256 -23.28 -16.11 18.63
C ILE A 256 -24.37 -16.21 19.68
N LYS A 257 -24.56 -15.19 20.53
CA LYS A 257 -25.44 -15.31 21.72
C LYS A 257 -26.86 -14.77 21.54
N ASN A 258 -27.12 -14.03 20.47
CA ASN A 258 -28.35 -13.25 20.30
C ASN A 258 -29.00 -13.46 18.92
N SER A 259 -30.31 -13.20 18.86
CA SER A 259 -31.13 -13.37 17.66
C SER A 259 -30.95 -12.20 16.69
N GLY A 260 -30.31 -12.46 15.56
CA GLY A 260 -30.15 -11.47 14.47
C GLY A 260 -28.73 -11.34 13.97
N SER A 261 -27.74 -11.93 14.65
CA SER A 261 -26.37 -11.94 14.15
C SER A 261 -26.13 -13.02 13.11
N ARG A 262 -25.40 -12.69 12.05
CA ARG A 262 -25.16 -13.56 10.89
C ARG A 262 -23.69 -13.58 10.50
N ILE A 263 -23.21 -14.76 10.12
CA ILE A 263 -21.96 -14.96 9.38
C ILE A 263 -22.38 -15.45 8.00
N THR A 264 -22.13 -14.69 6.95
CA THR A 264 -22.50 -15.09 5.58
C THR A 264 -21.59 -16.19 5.04
N GLY A 265 -20.30 -16.15 5.40
CA GLY A 265 -19.30 -17.16 5.06
C GLY A 265 -19.22 -18.29 6.07
N SER A 266 -18.02 -18.85 6.23
CA SER A 266 -17.78 -20.02 7.08
C SER A 266 -17.30 -19.64 8.48
N ALA A 267 -17.58 -20.49 9.47
CA ALA A 267 -17.10 -20.35 10.83
C ALA A 267 -16.14 -21.50 11.17
N LEU A 268 -14.84 -21.23 11.29
CA LEU A 268 -13.80 -22.22 11.54
C LEU A 268 -13.12 -21.95 12.88
N THR A 269 -13.08 -22.94 13.77
CA THR A 269 -12.47 -22.76 15.09
C THR A 269 -11.81 -24.01 15.65
N ASN A 270 -10.80 -23.81 16.50
CA ASN A 270 -10.27 -24.86 17.36
C ASN A 270 -11.18 -25.16 18.56
N GLY A 271 -11.84 -24.12 19.10
CA GLY A 271 -12.81 -24.18 20.19
C GLY A 271 -14.15 -24.78 19.78
N GLY A 272 -15.16 -24.72 20.65
CA GLY A 272 -16.53 -25.12 20.31
C GLY A 272 -17.27 -24.01 19.56
N ILE A 273 -18.44 -24.34 19.02
CA ILE A 273 -19.34 -23.38 18.38
C ILE A 273 -20.67 -23.29 19.15
N LEU A 274 -21.03 -22.09 19.60
CA LEU A 274 -22.29 -21.81 20.29
C LEU A 274 -23.17 -20.88 19.45
N LEU A 275 -24.39 -21.31 19.12
CA LEU A 275 -25.39 -20.48 18.42
C LEU A 275 -26.67 -20.38 19.25
N GLN A 276 -26.89 -19.26 19.94
CA GLN A 276 -28.08 -19.03 20.76
C GLN A 276 -29.02 -18.03 20.09
N ASN A 277 -30.26 -18.47 19.86
CA ASN A 277 -31.34 -17.69 19.29
C ASN A 277 -31.09 -17.16 17.87
N SER A 278 -30.11 -17.68 17.12
CA SER A 278 -29.71 -17.21 15.79
C SER A 278 -30.66 -17.64 14.67
N LYS A 279 -31.93 -17.24 14.74
CA LYS A 279 -33.00 -17.75 13.88
C LYS A 279 -32.94 -17.20 12.44
N ALA A 280 -33.07 -18.08 11.45
CA ALA A 280 -33.30 -17.70 10.06
C ALA A 280 -34.56 -16.80 9.88
N PRO A 281 -34.56 -15.88 8.91
CA PRO A 281 -33.53 -15.71 7.87
C PRO A 281 -32.33 -14.85 8.29
N GLN A 282 -32.37 -14.26 9.49
CA GLN A 282 -31.47 -13.17 9.87
C GLN A 282 -30.30 -13.60 10.76
N GLY A 283 -30.20 -14.86 11.18
CA GLY A 283 -29.06 -15.31 11.96
C GLY A 283 -28.58 -16.71 11.62
N GLY A 284 -27.33 -17.00 11.96
CA GLY A 284 -26.68 -18.28 11.70
C GLY A 284 -25.38 -18.17 10.90
N ILE A 285 -24.99 -19.27 10.27
CA ILE A 285 -23.77 -19.40 9.46
C ILE A 285 -24.17 -19.79 8.03
N GLY A 286 -23.81 -18.99 7.02
CA GLY A 286 -24.14 -19.24 5.62
C GLY A 286 -23.22 -20.26 4.96
N GLY A 287 -21.99 -20.42 5.46
CA GLY A 287 -21.01 -21.40 5.00
C GLY A 287 -20.94 -22.65 5.87
N ILE A 288 -19.74 -23.21 5.99
CA ILE A 288 -19.48 -24.38 6.84
C ILE A 288 -19.27 -23.96 8.29
N ALA A 289 -19.62 -24.83 9.23
CA ALA A 289 -19.27 -24.71 10.64
C ALA A 289 -18.27 -25.82 11.00
N PHE A 290 -17.08 -25.44 11.43
CA PHE A 290 -15.98 -26.36 11.74
C PHE A 290 -15.44 -26.14 13.16
N SER A 291 -15.47 -27.17 14.00
CA SER A 291 -14.88 -27.19 15.34
C SER A 291 -13.88 -28.34 15.46
N PHE A 292 -12.59 -28.01 15.64
CA PHE A 292 -11.51 -29.00 15.61
C PHE A 292 -11.33 -29.80 16.91
N LEU A 293 -11.57 -29.22 18.09
CA LEU A 293 -11.34 -29.90 19.37
C LEU A 293 -12.59 -30.13 20.21
N HIS A 294 -13.62 -29.31 20.03
CA HIS A 294 -14.78 -29.27 20.90
C HIS A 294 -16.08 -29.57 20.14
N GLY A 295 -17.21 -29.25 20.75
CA GLY A 295 -18.53 -29.61 20.27
C GLY A 295 -19.27 -28.42 19.68
N PHE A 296 -20.55 -28.66 19.37
CA PHE A 296 -21.46 -27.64 18.90
C PHE A 296 -22.73 -27.63 19.73
N LYS A 297 -23.18 -26.43 20.08
CA LYS A 297 -24.46 -26.23 20.76
C LYS A 297 -25.25 -25.15 20.05
N SER A 298 -26.51 -25.44 19.77
CA SER A 298 -27.38 -24.47 19.12
C SER A 298 -28.81 -24.45 19.67
N GLN A 299 -29.40 -23.26 19.64
CA GLN A 299 -30.79 -22.99 19.95
C GLN A 299 -31.36 -22.08 18.88
N GLN A 300 -32.32 -22.60 18.10
CA GLN A 300 -32.98 -21.90 17.00
C GLN A 300 -32.00 -21.31 15.97
N ALA A 301 -31.00 -22.09 15.54
CA ALA A 301 -29.98 -21.61 14.60
C ALA A 301 -30.12 -22.19 13.19
N THR A 302 -29.50 -21.56 12.20
CA THR A 302 -29.34 -22.13 10.85
C THR A 302 -27.89 -22.19 10.41
N ILE A 303 -27.52 -23.28 9.75
CA ILE A 303 -26.25 -23.45 9.04
C ILE A 303 -26.59 -23.86 7.60
N ASP A 304 -26.23 -23.04 6.62
CA ASP A 304 -26.54 -23.32 5.21
C ASP A 304 -25.54 -24.29 4.56
N GLY A 305 -24.35 -24.45 5.14
CA GLY A 305 -23.37 -25.47 4.77
C GLY A 305 -23.44 -26.73 5.64
N SER A 306 -22.28 -27.38 5.77
CA SER A 306 -22.08 -28.59 6.58
C SER A 306 -21.55 -28.23 7.98
N LEU A 307 -21.85 -29.08 8.96
CA LEU A 307 -21.33 -29.01 10.32
C LEU A 307 -20.32 -30.15 10.55
N TYR A 308 -19.09 -29.77 10.91
CA TYR A 308 -18.01 -30.69 11.25
C TYR A 308 -17.53 -30.39 12.67
N VAL A 309 -17.65 -31.37 13.57
CA VAL A 309 -17.24 -31.19 14.97
C VAL A 309 -16.49 -32.39 15.50
N GLN A 310 -15.59 -32.12 16.43
CA GLN A 310 -14.80 -33.15 17.07
C GLN A 310 -15.56 -33.86 18.18
N THR A 311 -16.26 -33.13 19.03
CA THR A 311 -17.06 -33.70 20.14
C THR A 311 -18.55 -33.56 19.89
N GLY A 312 -19.40 -33.84 20.90
CA GLY A 312 -20.84 -33.96 20.74
C GLY A 312 -21.53 -32.70 20.18
N VAL A 313 -22.72 -32.93 19.60
CA VAL A 313 -23.62 -31.91 19.07
C VAL A 313 -24.89 -31.88 19.92
N GLU A 314 -25.32 -30.70 20.33
CA GLU A 314 -26.61 -30.46 20.96
C GLU A 314 -27.40 -29.43 20.15
N MET A 315 -28.50 -29.86 19.54
CA MET A 315 -29.38 -29.00 18.74
C MET A 315 -30.73 -28.80 19.42
N GLU A 316 -31.21 -27.56 19.38
CA GLU A 316 -32.58 -27.20 19.71
C GLU A 316 -33.13 -26.36 18.56
N ALA A 317 -34.18 -26.83 17.88
CA ALA A 317 -34.83 -26.16 16.74
C ALA A 317 -33.87 -25.63 15.66
N THR A 318 -32.78 -26.37 15.39
CA THR A 318 -31.70 -25.95 14.49
C THR A 318 -31.80 -26.63 13.14
N ARG A 319 -31.52 -25.92 12.06
CA ARG A 319 -31.48 -26.48 10.69
C ARG A 319 -30.06 -26.44 10.13
N ILE A 320 -29.59 -27.56 9.61
CA ILE A 320 -28.32 -27.69 8.89
C ILE A 320 -28.66 -28.15 7.48
N SER A 321 -28.34 -27.33 6.48
CA SER A 321 -28.80 -27.55 5.10
C SER A 321 -27.98 -28.58 4.32
N LYS A 322 -26.85 -29.03 4.89
CA LYS A 322 -26.00 -30.10 4.32
C LYS A 322 -25.71 -31.16 5.38
N ASP A 323 -24.47 -31.61 5.42
CA ASP A 323 -24.01 -32.77 6.16
C ASP A 323 -23.64 -32.42 7.61
N VAL A 324 -23.80 -33.39 8.53
CA VAL A 324 -23.34 -33.29 9.92
C VAL A 324 -22.40 -34.44 10.22
N ILE A 325 -21.15 -34.12 10.57
CA ILE A 325 -20.14 -35.10 10.97
C ILE A 325 -19.68 -34.83 12.40
N VAL A 326 -19.89 -35.80 13.27
CA VAL A 326 -19.47 -35.80 14.68
C VAL A 326 -18.41 -36.88 14.87
N ARG A 327 -17.14 -36.47 14.95
CA ARG A 327 -16.00 -37.42 15.02
C ARG A 327 -15.98 -38.23 16.32
N SER A 328 -16.37 -37.62 17.45
CA SER A 328 -16.49 -38.25 18.75
C SER A 328 -17.74 -37.77 19.48
N GLY A 329 -18.48 -38.67 20.12
CA GLY A 329 -19.68 -38.32 20.88
C GLY A 329 -20.98 -38.39 20.09
N ASN A 330 -22.04 -37.84 20.68
CA ASN A 330 -23.43 -38.02 20.24
C ASN A 330 -23.93 -36.81 19.43
N LEU A 331 -24.86 -37.09 18.52
CA LEU A 331 -25.69 -36.08 17.87
C LEU A 331 -27.05 -36.03 18.58
N SER A 332 -27.16 -35.10 19.53
CA SER A 332 -28.31 -34.98 20.45
C SER A 332 -29.23 -33.81 20.07
N VAL A 333 -30.51 -33.96 20.41
CA VAL A 333 -31.55 -32.97 20.13
C VAL A 333 -32.42 -32.79 21.37
N ARG A 334 -32.72 -31.54 21.77
CA ARG A 334 -33.58 -31.25 22.93
C ARG A 334 -35.08 -31.14 22.61
N ASN A 335 -35.44 -30.89 21.35
CA ASN A 335 -36.83 -30.77 20.89
C ASN A 335 -37.02 -31.27 19.44
N ASN A 336 -38.24 -31.67 19.04
CA ASN A 336 -38.51 -32.32 17.75
C ASN A 336 -38.43 -31.40 16.51
N GLN A 337 -37.60 -30.37 16.54
CA GLN A 337 -37.52 -29.33 15.51
C GLN A 337 -36.13 -29.15 14.92
N ALA A 338 -35.18 -30.05 15.22
CA ALA A 338 -33.89 -30.04 14.53
C ALA A 338 -33.99 -30.76 13.18
N TYR A 339 -33.33 -30.21 12.16
CA TYR A 339 -33.33 -30.69 10.77
C TYR A 339 -31.91 -30.75 10.19
N VAL A 340 -31.61 -31.81 9.45
CA VAL A 340 -30.41 -31.97 8.64
C VAL A 340 -30.84 -32.34 7.21
N ASP A 341 -30.57 -31.48 6.23
CA ASP A 341 -30.97 -31.71 4.83
C ASP A 341 -29.88 -32.46 4.02
N GLY A 342 -28.84 -32.93 4.70
CA GLY A 342 -27.85 -33.87 4.16
C GLY A 342 -27.83 -35.18 4.94
N GLN A 343 -26.64 -35.71 5.15
CA GLN A 343 -26.41 -36.95 5.89
C GLN A 343 -25.90 -36.65 7.29
N ALA A 344 -26.17 -37.57 8.24
CA ALA A 344 -25.71 -37.43 9.61
C ALA A 344 -24.82 -38.62 10.01
N TRP A 345 -23.58 -38.32 10.37
CA TRP A 345 -22.61 -39.26 10.90
C TRP A 345 -22.24 -38.90 12.33
N ALA A 346 -22.29 -39.89 13.22
CA ALA A 346 -21.77 -39.73 14.57
C ALA A 346 -21.06 -41.01 15.01
N SER A 347 -19.92 -40.85 15.69
CA SER A 347 -19.26 -41.99 16.34
C SER A 347 -20.11 -42.55 17.48
N GLY A 348 -20.88 -41.71 18.17
CA GLY A 348 -21.86 -42.12 19.17
C GLY A 348 -23.27 -42.33 18.60
N ALA A 349 -24.28 -42.06 19.44
CA ALA A 349 -25.68 -42.17 19.06
C ALA A 349 -26.15 -40.95 18.27
N ILE A 350 -27.06 -41.17 17.32
CA ILE A 350 -27.84 -40.12 16.66
C ILE A 350 -29.24 -40.14 17.22
N HIS A 351 -29.72 -39.00 17.74
CA HIS A 351 -31.03 -38.90 18.37
C HIS A 351 -32.17 -39.27 17.40
N PRO A 352 -33.10 -40.17 17.77
CA PRO A 352 -34.12 -40.67 16.85
C PRO A 352 -35.11 -39.61 16.37
N GLN A 353 -35.28 -38.52 17.13
CA GLN A 353 -36.19 -37.41 16.78
C GLN A 353 -35.54 -36.33 15.89
N LEU A 354 -34.25 -36.45 15.54
CA LEU A 354 -33.62 -35.55 14.57
C LEU A 354 -34.22 -35.77 13.18
N ASN A 355 -34.75 -34.76 12.50
CA ASN A 355 -35.23 -34.95 11.13
C ASN A 355 -34.05 -34.92 10.15
N ILE A 356 -33.91 -35.92 9.29
CA ILE A 356 -32.79 -36.02 8.33
C ILE A 356 -33.35 -36.33 6.95
N THR A 357 -33.00 -35.52 5.95
CA THR A 357 -33.53 -35.61 4.59
C THR A 357 -32.38 -35.50 3.58
N PRO A 358 -31.96 -36.58 2.88
CA PRO A 358 -32.49 -37.93 2.92
C PRO A 358 -32.20 -38.64 4.25
N ALA A 359 -33.00 -39.64 4.62
CA ALA A 359 -32.93 -40.33 5.92
C ALA A 359 -31.69 -41.25 6.10
N ASN A 360 -30.49 -40.73 5.83
CA ASN A 360 -29.21 -41.43 5.92
C ASN A 360 -28.55 -41.12 7.26
N ARG A 361 -28.78 -42.02 8.22
CA ARG A 361 -28.18 -41.99 9.56
C ARG A 361 -27.07 -43.01 9.66
N HIS A 362 -25.93 -42.58 10.17
CA HIS A 362 -24.77 -43.44 10.38
C HIS A 362 -24.28 -43.32 11.84
N PRO A 363 -25.00 -43.91 12.82
CA PRO A 363 -24.54 -43.96 14.21
C PRO A 363 -23.45 -45.03 14.41
N GLY A 364 -22.60 -44.88 15.41
CA GLY A 364 -21.62 -45.90 15.78
C GLY A 364 -20.46 -46.06 14.77
N MET A 365 -20.18 -45.03 13.96
CA MET A 365 -19.10 -45.09 12.97
C MET A 365 -17.74 -45.21 13.68
N ALA A 366 -17.01 -46.30 13.40
CA ALA A 366 -15.65 -46.51 13.89
C ALA A 366 -14.65 -45.77 12.98
N VAL A 367 -14.07 -44.69 13.50
CA VAL A 367 -12.84 -43.99 13.06
C VAL A 367 -12.48 -44.19 11.57
N GLY A 368 -13.22 -43.51 10.72
CA GLY A 368 -13.00 -43.43 9.27
C GLY A 368 -13.90 -42.38 8.64
N THR A 369 -14.25 -41.34 9.42
CA THR A 369 -15.09 -40.24 8.96
C THR A 369 -14.44 -39.66 7.70
N PRO A 370 -15.20 -39.45 6.61
CA PRO A 370 -14.71 -38.69 5.48
C PRO A 370 -14.04 -37.43 6.00
N ASP A 371 -12.85 -37.12 5.49
CA ASP A 371 -12.34 -35.78 5.71
C ASP A 371 -13.42 -34.80 5.24
N PRO A 372 -13.59 -33.67 5.96
CA PRO A 372 -14.56 -32.69 5.54
C PRO A 372 -14.29 -32.42 4.06
N SER A 373 -15.31 -32.60 3.22
CA SER A 373 -15.15 -32.32 1.81
C SER A 373 -14.73 -30.86 1.74
N ASN A 374 -13.46 -30.62 1.37
CA ASN A 374 -12.95 -29.28 1.13
C ASN A 374 -13.99 -28.66 0.19
N PRO A 375 -14.70 -27.58 0.58
CA PRO A 375 -15.86 -27.11 -0.16
C PRO A 375 -15.44 -26.86 -1.61
N SER A 376 -15.71 -27.83 -2.48
CA SER A 376 -15.24 -27.84 -3.87
C SER A 376 -16.09 -26.94 -4.75
N THR A 377 -16.96 -26.14 -4.13
CA THR A 377 -17.68 -25.07 -4.81
C THR A 377 -16.71 -23.91 -4.96
N ALA A 378 -16.42 -23.58 -6.22
CA ALA A 378 -15.41 -22.68 -6.76
C ALA A 378 -15.37 -21.22 -6.23
N SER A 379 -15.86 -20.92 -5.03
CA SER A 379 -15.98 -19.56 -4.49
C SER A 379 -15.35 -19.35 -3.11
N ALA A 380 -14.78 -20.37 -2.46
CA ALA A 380 -14.10 -20.18 -1.16
C ALA A 380 -12.91 -21.14 -1.00
N SER A 381 -11.80 -20.86 -1.70
CA SER A 381 -10.50 -21.34 -1.22
C SER A 381 -10.17 -20.59 0.05
N PHE A 382 -10.17 -21.28 1.20
CA PHE A 382 -9.66 -20.69 2.43
C PHE A 382 -8.19 -20.32 2.25
N ASN A 383 -7.76 -19.23 2.88
CA ASN A 383 -6.35 -18.87 2.91
C ASN A 383 -5.56 -20.01 3.57
N ASP A 384 -4.51 -20.53 2.90
CA ASP A 384 -3.67 -21.61 3.41
C ASP A 384 -3.10 -21.29 4.80
N ALA A 385 -2.88 -20.00 5.10
CA ALA A 385 -2.43 -19.53 6.40
C ALA A 385 -3.42 -19.84 7.55
N VAL A 386 -4.70 -20.11 7.26
CA VAL A 386 -5.70 -20.49 8.26
C VAL A 386 -5.48 -21.92 8.75
N GLY A 387 -4.90 -22.81 7.95
CA GLY A 387 -4.60 -24.20 8.34
C GLY A 387 -5.77 -25.20 8.27
N TYR A 388 -6.89 -24.85 7.63
CA TYR A 388 -7.99 -25.79 7.37
C TYR A 388 -7.58 -26.88 6.35
N PRO A 389 -8.05 -28.15 6.44
CA PRO A 389 -9.00 -28.71 7.42
C PRO A 389 -8.34 -29.21 8.72
N SER A 390 -7.09 -28.83 8.97
CA SER A 390 -6.39 -29.18 10.19
C SER A 390 -6.72 -28.19 11.32
N ARG A 391 -5.79 -28.03 12.26
CA ARG A 391 -5.93 -27.05 13.34
C ARG A 391 -5.86 -25.64 12.77
N ILE A 392 -6.82 -24.80 13.14
CA ILE A 392 -6.85 -23.38 12.77
C ILE A 392 -5.63 -22.69 13.37
N GLN A 393 -4.83 -22.03 12.53
CA GLN A 393 -3.65 -21.29 12.97
C GLN A 393 -4.06 -19.90 13.46
N ALA A 394 -3.34 -19.42 14.48
CA ALA A 394 -3.49 -18.04 14.91
C ALA A 394 -2.96 -17.10 13.81
N PRO A 395 -3.56 -15.90 13.65
CA PRO A 395 -2.99 -14.91 12.74
C PRO A 395 -1.55 -14.59 13.16
N ARG A 396 -0.68 -14.35 12.19
CA ARG A 396 0.67 -13.92 12.47
C ARG A 396 0.62 -12.52 13.10
N ARG A 397 1.36 -12.33 14.20
CA ARG A 397 1.65 -11.01 14.78
C ARG A 397 2.45 -10.18 13.77
N VAL A 398 2.06 -8.94 13.53
CA VAL A 398 2.75 -7.99 12.62
C VAL A 398 3.42 -6.95 13.50
N PRO A 399 4.74 -6.72 13.41
CA PRO A 399 5.39 -5.68 14.21
C PRO A 399 4.85 -4.31 13.82
N MET A 400 4.70 -3.41 14.80
CA MET A 400 4.42 -2.01 14.50
C MET A 400 5.61 -1.38 13.77
N ASP A 401 5.37 -0.75 12.63
CA ASP A 401 6.40 -0.01 11.91
C ASP A 401 6.98 1.11 12.77
N GLN A 402 8.30 1.27 12.78
CA GLN A 402 8.99 2.26 13.61
C GLN A 402 9.26 3.53 12.80
N ILE A 403 8.35 4.50 12.84
CA ILE A 403 8.58 5.84 12.27
C ILE A 403 9.52 6.58 13.20
N THR A 404 10.82 6.61 12.87
CA THR A 404 11.83 7.37 13.61
C THR A 404 12.05 8.75 12.98
N MET A 405 12.70 9.65 13.72
CA MET A 405 13.07 10.98 13.25
C MET A 405 14.56 11.27 13.52
N THR A 406 15.40 10.30 13.13
CA THR A 406 16.85 10.51 13.14
C THR A 406 17.25 11.53 12.05
N ALA A 407 18.52 11.95 12.04
CA ALA A 407 19.01 12.85 11.01
C ALA A 407 18.84 12.29 9.58
N ALA A 408 18.96 10.97 9.41
CA ALA A 408 18.76 10.30 8.13
C ALA A 408 17.28 10.29 7.72
N ASP A 409 16.37 10.08 8.67
CA ASP A 409 14.94 10.10 8.40
C ASP A 409 14.46 11.50 8.04
N ILE A 410 14.94 12.52 8.76
CA ILE A 410 14.68 13.93 8.42
C ILE A 410 15.17 14.22 7.00
N SER A 411 16.34 13.73 6.57
CA SER A 411 16.80 13.91 5.19
C SER A 411 15.89 13.23 4.16
N ARG A 412 15.25 12.10 4.47
CA ARG A 412 14.27 11.48 3.56
C ARG A 412 13.04 12.37 3.37
N TRP A 413 12.58 13.01 4.44
CA TRP A 413 11.51 13.99 4.33
C TRP A 413 11.93 15.23 3.53
N THR A 414 13.12 15.77 3.77
CA THR A 414 13.54 17.03 3.14
C THR A 414 14.05 16.86 1.72
N ASP A 415 14.95 15.89 1.51
CA ASP A 415 15.73 15.76 0.28
C ASP A 415 14.98 14.88 -0.72
N ASP A 416 14.37 13.78 -0.28
CA ASP A 416 13.68 12.84 -1.16
C ASP A 416 12.21 13.26 -1.40
N ALA A 417 11.50 13.68 -0.33
CA ALA A 417 10.10 14.09 -0.40
C ALA A 417 9.88 15.60 -0.56
N GLY A 418 10.95 16.42 -0.51
CA GLY A 418 10.88 17.86 -0.78
C GLY A 418 10.29 18.72 0.34
N TYR A 419 10.17 18.21 1.57
CA TYR A 419 9.61 18.96 2.69
C TYR A 419 10.60 20.04 3.17
N THR A 420 10.10 21.24 3.45
CA THR A 420 10.91 22.27 4.12
C THR A 420 10.88 22.06 5.63
N LEU A 421 12.04 21.85 6.24
CA LEU A 421 12.17 21.70 7.69
C LEU A 421 11.91 23.02 8.43
N VAL A 422 11.02 22.97 9.42
CA VAL A 422 10.69 24.07 10.34
C VAL A 422 10.78 23.55 11.77
N THR A 423 11.50 24.25 12.64
CA THR A 423 11.59 23.90 14.06
C THR A 423 10.80 24.87 14.91
N ALA A 424 10.06 24.35 15.89
CA ALA A 424 9.21 25.12 16.79
C ALA A 424 9.54 24.79 18.25
N THR A 425 9.50 25.78 19.15
CA THR A 425 9.64 25.58 20.61
C THR A 425 8.40 26.00 21.39
N ASP A 426 7.50 26.78 20.78
CA ASP A 426 6.23 27.17 21.39
C ASP A 426 5.17 26.11 21.12
N CYS A 427 4.89 25.31 22.14
CA CYS A 427 3.94 24.21 22.10
C CYS A 427 2.58 24.58 22.70
N SER A 428 2.35 25.86 22.98
CA SER A 428 1.02 26.36 23.33
C SER A 428 0.12 26.38 22.10
N THR A 429 -1.20 26.35 22.31
CA THR A 429 -2.20 26.45 21.22
C THR A 429 -1.93 27.62 20.27
N ALA A 430 -1.59 28.80 20.80
CA ALA A 430 -1.36 29.98 19.98
C ALA A 430 -0.11 29.83 19.10
N GLY A 431 0.99 29.35 19.68
CA GLY A 431 2.25 29.15 18.98
C GLY A 431 2.17 28.06 17.92
N SER A 432 1.66 26.89 18.29
CA SER A 432 1.52 25.74 17.39
C SER A 432 0.62 26.06 16.20
N THR A 433 -0.55 26.67 16.45
CA THR A 433 -1.49 27.09 15.41
C THR A 433 -0.87 28.14 14.50
N ALA A 434 -0.15 29.12 15.05
CA ALA A 434 0.51 30.14 14.26
C ALA A 434 1.57 29.53 13.33
N ILE A 435 2.38 28.58 13.81
CA ILE A 435 3.43 27.94 13.01
C ILE A 435 2.83 27.09 11.89
N VAL A 436 1.78 26.31 12.19
CA VAL A 436 1.06 25.54 11.17
C VAL A 436 0.41 26.46 10.14
N ASN A 437 -0.24 27.54 10.55
CA ASN A 437 -0.93 28.44 9.62
C ASN A 437 0.00 29.41 8.87
N ASN A 438 1.25 29.60 9.33
CA ASN A 438 2.17 30.58 8.76
C ASN A 438 2.87 30.05 7.50
N ALA A 439 2.10 29.92 6.43
CA ALA A 439 2.59 29.53 5.11
C ALA A 439 3.28 30.65 4.33
N GLY A 440 3.05 31.92 4.69
CA GLY A 440 3.42 33.06 3.86
C GLY A 440 4.93 33.18 3.60
N THR A 441 5.77 32.46 4.35
CA THR A 441 7.22 32.46 4.21
C THR A 441 7.80 31.19 3.59
N VAL A 442 7.02 30.11 3.46
CA VAL A 442 7.52 28.81 3.00
C VAL A 442 6.64 28.29 1.87
N VAL A 443 7.22 28.11 0.70
CA VAL A 443 6.53 27.54 -0.48
C VAL A 443 6.75 26.03 -0.48
N GLY A 444 5.67 25.26 -0.59
CA GLY A 444 5.72 23.79 -0.66
C GLY A 444 5.43 23.07 0.67
N PRO A 445 5.60 21.75 0.71
CA PRO A 445 5.32 20.92 1.88
C PRO A 445 6.27 21.23 3.04
N ARG A 446 5.85 21.00 4.28
CA ARG A 446 6.59 21.40 5.49
C ARG A 446 6.70 20.29 6.52
N LEU A 447 7.90 20.06 7.02
CA LEU A 447 8.16 19.18 8.16
C LEU A 447 8.38 20.05 9.40
N ILE A 448 7.42 20.07 10.32
CA ILE A 448 7.43 20.89 11.53
C ILE A 448 7.82 20.02 12.73
N ILE A 449 9.01 20.23 13.29
CA ILE A 449 9.49 19.54 14.48
C ILE A 449 9.29 20.41 15.72
N PHE A 450 8.44 19.96 16.64
CA PHE A 450 8.17 20.63 17.91
C PHE A 450 9.12 20.14 19.02
N ASN A 451 9.99 21.02 19.47
CA ASN A 451 10.93 20.83 20.58
C ASN A 451 10.32 21.33 21.89
N CYS A 452 9.27 20.68 22.35
CA CYS A 452 8.59 21.02 23.60
C CYS A 452 9.42 20.60 24.83
N PRO A 453 9.25 21.28 25.98
CA PRO A 453 9.73 20.76 27.25
C PRO A 453 9.15 19.36 27.55
N PRO A 454 9.88 18.48 28.26
CA PRO A 454 9.36 17.16 28.66
C PRO A 454 7.99 17.28 29.36
N ASN A 455 7.10 16.30 29.15
CA ASN A 455 5.73 16.29 29.68
C ASN A 455 4.83 17.45 29.21
N THR A 456 5.23 18.18 28.17
CA THR A 456 4.42 19.26 27.57
C THR A 456 4.05 18.89 26.13
N PRO A 457 2.87 18.29 25.88
CA PRO A 457 2.45 17.97 24.51
C PRO A 457 2.20 19.25 23.72
N VAL A 458 2.26 19.16 22.38
CA VAL A 458 1.85 20.24 21.49
C VAL A 458 0.34 20.43 21.59
N GLN A 459 -0.09 21.63 21.98
CA GLN A 459 -1.48 21.93 22.24
C GLN A 459 -2.16 22.50 21.00
N PHE A 460 -3.42 22.11 20.78
CA PHE A 460 -4.28 22.60 19.70
C PHE A 460 -5.71 22.82 20.22
N ASP A 461 -5.82 23.35 21.44
CA ASP A 461 -7.11 23.53 22.13
C ASP A 461 -7.96 24.61 21.41
N ASN A 462 -9.09 24.23 20.81
CA ASN A 462 -9.90 25.11 19.95
C ASN A 462 -9.13 25.70 18.74
N ALA A 463 -8.12 24.98 18.23
CA ALA A 463 -7.31 25.46 17.12
C ALA A 463 -8.05 25.36 15.78
N ASN A 464 -7.71 26.27 14.86
CA ASN A 464 -8.16 26.24 13.46
C ASN A 464 -6.94 26.19 12.55
N LEU A 465 -6.58 25.00 12.11
CA LEU A 465 -5.47 24.72 11.22
C LEU A 465 -5.93 24.91 9.77
N VAL A 466 -5.25 25.80 9.05
CA VAL A 466 -5.52 26.12 7.65
C VAL A 466 -4.26 25.80 6.86
N LEU A 467 -4.30 24.70 6.12
CA LEU A 467 -3.16 24.13 5.42
C LEU A 467 -3.10 24.71 4.00
N THR A 468 -2.00 25.37 3.65
CA THR A 468 -1.74 25.86 2.28
C THR A 468 -0.91 24.87 1.45
N SER A 469 -0.37 23.86 2.11
CA SER A 469 0.50 22.81 1.58
C SER A 469 0.48 21.63 2.54
N ASP A 470 1.10 20.51 2.16
CA ASP A 470 1.19 19.34 3.02
C ASP A 470 2.06 19.64 4.24
N VAL A 471 1.69 19.08 5.39
CA VAL A 471 2.33 19.35 6.67
C VAL A 471 2.58 18.03 7.41
N ALA A 472 3.83 17.74 7.72
CA ALA A 472 4.17 16.70 8.68
C ALA A 472 4.53 17.36 10.02
N MET A 473 3.79 17.06 11.07
CA MET A 473 4.07 17.54 12.41
C MET A 473 4.68 16.43 13.24
N VAL A 474 5.82 16.72 13.84
CA VAL A 474 6.58 15.79 14.68
C VAL A 474 6.65 16.36 16.08
N SER A 475 6.26 15.56 17.08
CA SER A 475 6.35 15.93 18.48
C SER A 475 6.86 14.75 19.32
N ASN A 476 7.95 14.97 20.04
CA ASN A 476 8.50 14.00 20.98
C ASN A 476 7.64 13.81 22.24
N THR A 477 6.76 14.78 22.55
CA THR A 477 5.92 14.76 23.75
C THR A 477 4.46 14.45 23.44
N GLY A 478 4.12 14.22 22.17
CA GLY A 478 2.75 13.98 21.73
C GLY A 478 1.97 15.24 21.38
N PHE A 479 0.67 15.05 21.13
CA PHE A 479 -0.27 16.07 20.69
C PHE A 479 -1.52 16.06 21.55
N ARG A 480 -2.08 17.23 21.81
CA ARG A 480 -3.29 17.39 22.60
C ARG A 480 -4.21 18.44 21.99
N SER A 481 -5.48 18.11 21.79
CA SER A 481 -6.51 19.12 21.51
C SER A 481 -7.71 18.96 22.44
N ARG A 482 -7.92 19.96 23.31
CA ARG A 482 -9.12 20.13 24.13
C ARG A 482 -10.18 20.87 23.31
N ASN A 483 -11.36 20.26 23.20
CA ASN A 483 -12.53 20.75 22.44
C ASN A 483 -12.36 20.61 20.92
N ASP A 484 -12.82 21.59 20.14
CA ASP A 484 -12.94 21.52 18.69
C ASP A 484 -11.58 21.79 18.01
N LEU A 485 -10.98 20.79 17.38
CA LEU A 485 -9.87 20.94 16.44
C LEU A 485 -10.43 21.06 15.03
N ARG A 486 -10.18 22.19 14.35
CA ARG A 486 -10.54 22.38 12.94
C ARG A 486 -9.32 22.26 12.06
N VAL A 487 -9.45 21.53 10.96
CA VAL A 487 -8.37 21.30 10.00
C VAL A 487 -8.95 21.40 8.60
N ARG A 488 -8.44 22.31 7.78
CA ARG A 488 -8.93 22.46 6.41
C ARG A 488 -7.85 22.89 5.46
N SER A 489 -8.00 22.52 4.19
CA SER A 489 -7.23 23.11 3.11
C SER A 489 -7.59 24.58 2.92
N ALA A 490 -6.61 25.40 2.56
CA ALA A 490 -6.79 26.83 2.29
C ALA A 490 -7.45 27.10 0.93
N ASP A 491 -7.24 26.22 -0.04
CA ASP A 491 -7.64 26.38 -1.44
C ASP A 491 -8.59 25.29 -1.95
N GLY A 492 -9.00 24.37 -1.07
CA GLY A 492 -9.88 23.24 -1.40
C GLY A 492 -9.20 22.11 -2.17
N SER A 493 -7.88 22.17 -2.38
CA SER A 493 -7.13 21.00 -2.83
C SER A 493 -6.83 20.09 -1.64
N GLU A 494 -6.91 18.78 -1.85
CA GLU A 494 -6.60 17.80 -0.81
C GLU A 494 -5.15 17.98 -0.31
N ARG A 495 -4.98 18.09 1.01
CA ARG A 495 -3.66 18.23 1.67
C ARG A 495 -3.35 17.03 2.55
N LEU A 496 -2.07 16.68 2.65
CA LEU A 496 -1.60 15.64 3.56
C LEU A 496 -1.18 16.25 4.90
N LEU A 497 -1.70 15.70 6.00
CA LEU A 497 -1.34 16.11 7.36
C LEU A 497 -0.89 14.92 8.20
N TYR A 498 0.33 14.96 8.69
CA TYR A 498 0.90 13.89 9.53
C TYR A 498 1.00 14.34 10.98
N TRP A 499 0.54 13.49 11.89
CA TRP A 499 0.66 13.62 13.34
C TRP A 499 1.59 12.52 13.84
N ILE A 500 2.88 12.84 13.97
CA ILE A 500 3.91 11.83 14.25
C ILE A 500 4.49 12.04 15.64
N VAL A 501 4.38 11.03 16.48
CA VAL A 501 5.26 10.84 17.63
C VAL A 501 6.30 9.78 17.24
N PRO A 502 7.59 10.14 17.15
CA PRO A 502 8.59 9.20 16.67
C PRO A 502 8.76 7.97 17.56
N ALA A 503 9.11 6.84 16.96
CA ALA A 503 9.50 5.60 17.64
C ALA A 503 10.73 5.76 18.55
N ASP A 504 11.59 6.73 18.24
CA ASP A 504 12.76 7.13 19.02
C ASP A 504 12.51 8.33 19.94
N ALA A 505 11.24 8.72 20.17
CA ALA A 505 10.89 9.78 21.09
C ALA A 505 11.31 9.45 22.54
N PRO A 506 11.79 10.44 23.32
CA PRO A 506 12.06 10.26 24.75
C PRO A 506 10.85 9.69 25.49
N GLY A 507 11.06 8.61 26.26
CA GLY A 507 9.99 7.93 26.99
C GLY A 507 9.34 6.77 26.22
N VAL A 508 9.69 6.57 24.95
CA VAL A 508 9.38 5.36 24.18
C VAL A 508 10.57 4.41 24.24
N SER A 509 10.34 3.17 24.64
CA SER A 509 11.31 2.09 24.54
C SER A 509 10.72 0.89 23.84
N TRP A 510 11.52 0.22 23.02
CA TRP A 510 11.13 -0.99 22.31
C TRP A 510 11.75 -2.18 23.01
N ALA A 511 10.92 -3.15 23.35
CA ALA A 511 11.36 -4.38 23.98
C ALA A 511 10.97 -5.56 23.11
N THR A 512 11.92 -6.46 22.85
CA THR A 512 11.61 -7.77 22.29
C THR A 512 10.71 -8.51 23.29
N GLY A 513 9.45 -8.69 22.94
CA GLY A 513 8.51 -9.41 23.80
C GLY A 513 8.87 -10.89 23.92
N THR A 514 8.12 -11.63 24.74
CA THR A 514 8.20 -13.10 24.80
C THR A 514 7.63 -13.80 23.56
N PHE A 515 7.29 -13.04 22.52
CA PHE A 515 6.75 -13.56 21.27
C PHE A 515 7.83 -14.33 20.50
N THR A 516 7.42 -15.45 19.88
CA THR A 516 8.31 -16.44 19.24
C THR A 516 9.10 -15.93 18.03
N GLN A 517 8.85 -14.71 17.55
CA GLN A 517 9.46 -14.16 16.33
C GLN A 517 10.45 -13.00 16.58
N GLY A 518 10.84 -12.76 17.84
CA GLY A 518 11.79 -11.68 18.14
C GLY A 518 11.26 -10.28 17.82
N GLN A 519 9.94 -10.13 17.77
CA GLN A 519 9.31 -8.86 17.43
C GLN A 519 9.29 -7.93 18.63
N GLU A 520 9.43 -6.64 18.34
CA GLU A 520 9.44 -5.59 19.35
C GLU A 520 8.04 -5.02 19.58
N THR A 521 7.79 -4.62 20.82
CA THR A 521 6.59 -3.91 21.27
C THR A 521 7.05 -2.61 21.94
N PRO A 522 6.44 -1.45 21.62
CA PRO A 522 6.73 -0.21 22.28
C PRO A 522 6.17 -0.23 23.70
N THR A 523 6.90 0.42 24.59
CA THR A 523 6.54 0.68 25.98
C THR A 523 6.73 2.17 26.20
N CYS A 524 5.72 2.82 26.77
CA CYS A 524 5.75 4.26 26.99
C CYS A 524 5.74 4.56 28.49
N SER A 525 6.53 5.56 28.89
CA SER A 525 6.56 5.99 30.29
C SER A 525 5.33 6.85 30.65
N ASP A 526 4.61 6.44 31.70
CA ASP A 526 3.45 7.16 32.26
C ASP A 526 3.85 8.37 33.12
N ASN A 527 4.67 9.29 32.59
CA ASN A 527 5.22 10.39 33.38
C ASN A 527 4.28 11.61 33.52
N GLY A 528 3.15 11.67 32.80
CA GLY A 528 2.25 12.81 32.86
C GLY A 528 1.35 12.81 34.10
N SER A 529 1.31 13.95 34.81
CA SER A 529 0.48 14.19 36.00
C SER A 529 -1.03 14.05 35.77
N ASP A 530 -1.46 14.11 34.52
CA ASP A 530 -2.86 14.12 34.10
C ASP A 530 -3.33 12.75 33.56
N GLY A 531 -2.52 11.69 33.75
CA GLY A 531 -2.78 10.35 33.21
C GLY A 531 -2.43 10.19 31.73
N TRP A 532 -1.66 11.13 31.17
CA TRP A 532 -1.15 11.10 29.80
C TRP A 532 0.27 10.59 29.79
N ALA A 533 0.53 9.45 29.14
CA ALA A 533 1.90 9.03 28.88
C ALA A 533 2.55 10.00 27.90
N ASP A 534 3.83 10.33 28.13
CA ASP A 534 4.64 11.06 27.15
C ASP A 534 4.55 10.35 25.78
N GLY A 535 4.40 11.12 24.71
CA GLY A 535 4.28 10.58 23.37
C GLY A 535 2.87 10.11 22.98
N SER A 536 1.84 10.30 23.82
CA SER A 536 0.46 10.01 23.45
C SER A 536 -0.16 11.10 22.57
N ILE A 537 -1.14 10.73 21.74
CA ILE A 537 -1.95 11.66 20.94
C ILE A 537 -3.37 11.64 21.47
N TRP A 538 -3.87 12.82 21.84
CA TRP A 538 -5.24 12.97 22.32
C TRP A 538 -6.00 14.04 21.58
N MET A 539 -7.13 13.65 20.99
CA MET A 539 -7.98 14.52 20.22
C MET A 539 -9.38 14.48 20.82
N ALA A 540 -9.78 15.56 21.51
CA ALA A 540 -11.12 15.62 22.07
C ALA A 540 -12.18 15.52 20.97
N LYS A 541 -12.07 16.35 19.92
CA LYS A 541 -13.04 16.39 18.83
C LYS A 541 -12.41 16.99 17.58
N PHE A 542 -12.56 16.31 16.44
CA PHE A 542 -12.34 16.92 15.14
C PHE A 542 -13.62 17.60 14.67
N GLN A 543 -13.50 18.79 14.09
CA GLN A 543 -14.62 19.54 13.55
C GLN A 543 -14.22 20.21 12.24
N ASN A 544 -15.07 20.17 11.22
CA ASN A 544 -14.82 20.86 9.95
C ASN A 544 -13.48 20.42 9.32
N ILE A 545 -13.22 19.11 9.32
CA ILE A 545 -12.24 18.50 8.41
C ILE A 545 -12.72 18.77 6.99
N GLN A 546 -11.88 19.40 6.17
CA GLN A 546 -12.22 19.75 4.78
C GLN A 546 -11.00 19.59 3.88
N ASP A 547 -11.08 18.67 2.91
CA ASP A 547 -10.03 18.43 1.92
C ASP A 547 -8.65 18.13 2.55
N VAL A 548 -8.60 17.25 3.57
CA VAL A 548 -7.35 16.86 4.23
C VAL A 548 -7.31 15.35 4.49
N ALA A 549 -6.27 14.68 4.02
CA ALA A 549 -5.93 13.31 4.38
C ALA A 549 -4.92 13.30 5.55
N GLN A 550 -5.10 12.41 6.53
CA GLN A 550 -4.40 12.46 7.81
C GLN A 550 -3.80 11.12 8.23
N LEU A 551 -2.52 11.12 8.62
CA LEU A 551 -1.87 9.99 9.27
C LEU A 551 -1.67 10.33 10.73
N ILE A 552 -2.17 9.49 11.62
CA ILE A 552 -1.88 9.56 13.05
C ILE A 552 -0.97 8.39 13.41
N TYR A 553 0.23 8.72 13.89
CA TYR A 553 1.20 7.72 14.32
C TYR A 553 1.70 8.03 15.73
N THR A 554 1.58 7.05 16.63
CA THR A 554 2.20 7.10 17.96
C THR A 554 2.52 5.70 18.48
N PRO A 555 3.76 5.40 18.90
CA PRO A 555 4.10 4.16 19.60
C PRO A 555 3.35 4.00 20.95
N CYS A 556 2.72 5.07 21.44
CA CYS A 556 2.00 5.12 22.71
C CYS A 556 0.49 5.06 22.50
N LYS A 557 -0.29 5.83 23.26
CA LYS A 557 -1.74 5.82 23.18
C LYS A 557 -2.25 6.86 22.20
N PHE A 558 -3.14 6.45 21.30
CA PHE A 558 -4.05 7.35 20.62
C PHE A 558 -5.44 7.26 21.25
N GLU A 559 -6.01 8.41 21.60
CA GLU A 559 -7.38 8.48 22.10
C GLU A 559 -8.17 9.61 21.44
N SER A 560 -9.37 9.27 20.95
CA SER A 560 -10.37 10.22 20.45
C SER A 560 -11.67 10.09 21.23
N GLN A 561 -12.25 11.23 21.68
CA GLN A 561 -13.37 11.23 22.62
C GLN A 561 -14.76 11.51 22.04
N ASN A 562 -14.83 12.35 21.01
CA ASN A 562 -16.09 12.83 20.45
C ASN A 562 -16.17 12.60 18.95
N SER A 563 -17.41 12.52 18.49
CA SER A 563 -17.76 12.36 17.09
C SER A 563 -17.24 13.46 16.18
N ILE A 564 -16.83 13.03 14.99
CA ILE A 564 -16.68 13.88 13.82
C ILE A 564 -18.09 14.29 13.40
N PRO A 565 -18.45 15.58 13.43
CA PRO A 565 -19.79 15.99 13.06
C PRO A 565 -19.98 15.78 11.56
N ALA A 566 -21.17 15.35 11.15
CA ALA A 566 -21.56 15.12 9.75
C ALA A 566 -21.44 16.34 8.80
N SER A 567 -21.06 17.51 9.33
CA SER A 567 -20.69 18.69 8.54
C SER A 567 -19.22 18.71 8.13
N SER A 568 -18.42 17.75 8.57
CA SER A 568 -17.01 17.56 8.21
C SER A 568 -16.94 16.45 7.18
N ASP A 569 -15.91 16.48 6.35
CA ASP A 569 -15.54 15.31 5.56
C ASP A 569 -15.13 14.16 6.51
N PRO A 570 -15.25 12.90 6.06
CA PRO A 570 -14.68 11.75 6.78
C PRO A 570 -13.21 11.98 7.13
N PHE A 571 -12.75 11.35 8.22
CA PHE A 571 -11.32 11.25 8.47
C PHE A 571 -10.70 10.38 7.37
N LYS A 572 -10.17 11.00 6.32
CA LYS A 572 -9.50 10.28 5.25
C LYS A 572 -8.06 9.98 5.68
N GLY A 573 -7.66 8.70 5.76
CA GLY A 573 -6.29 8.34 6.13
C GLY A 573 -6.18 7.13 7.05
N GLN A 574 -5.20 7.16 7.96
CA GLN A 574 -4.76 5.99 8.73
C GLN A 574 -4.39 6.33 10.17
N VAL A 575 -4.55 5.36 11.08
CA VAL A 575 -4.19 5.49 12.49
C VAL A 575 -3.37 4.29 12.95
N TYR A 576 -2.15 4.56 13.41
CA TYR A 576 -1.20 3.58 13.93
C TYR A 576 -0.83 3.95 15.36
N ALA A 577 -1.23 3.12 16.32
CA ALA A 577 -1.03 3.41 17.72
C ALA A 577 -0.52 2.20 18.53
N GLY A 578 0.33 2.44 19.53
CA GLY A 578 0.64 1.44 20.54
C GLY A 578 -0.61 0.90 21.23
N SER A 579 -1.54 1.80 21.58
CA SER A 579 -2.91 1.45 21.99
C SER A 579 -3.91 2.42 21.38
N LEU A 580 -5.04 1.90 20.89
CA LEU A 580 -6.05 2.69 20.20
C LEU A 580 -7.37 2.65 20.96
N ALA A 581 -7.81 3.82 21.41
CA ALA A 581 -9.11 4.02 22.06
C ALA A 581 -9.91 5.08 21.31
N GLN A 582 -10.86 4.64 20.50
CA GLN A 582 -11.70 5.52 19.72
C GLN A 582 -13.12 5.51 20.28
N THR A 583 -13.65 6.68 20.63
CA THR A 583 -15.00 6.77 21.18
C THR A 583 -15.88 7.74 20.40
N ASN A 584 -17.04 7.22 20.02
CA ASN A 584 -18.20 7.88 19.44
C ASN A 584 -18.00 8.56 18.08
N GLY A 585 -18.79 8.16 17.08
CA GLY A 585 -19.05 8.89 15.84
C GLY A 585 -17.83 9.18 14.99
N TRP A 586 -17.02 8.17 14.72
CA TRP A 586 -15.81 8.31 13.92
C TRP A 586 -16.04 7.73 12.53
N GLU A 587 -16.21 8.59 11.54
CA GLU A 587 -16.27 8.19 10.14
C GLU A 587 -14.87 8.37 9.54
N GLN A 588 -14.28 7.29 9.03
CA GLN A 588 -12.97 7.29 8.40
C GLN A 588 -13.03 6.61 7.04
N GLU A 589 -12.39 7.22 6.05
CA GLU A 589 -12.17 6.64 4.72
C GLU A 589 -10.72 6.20 4.61
N MET A 590 -10.49 4.95 4.22
CA MET A 590 -9.14 4.43 4.03
C MET A 590 -8.42 5.24 2.94
N PHE A 591 -7.27 5.79 3.29
CA PHE A 591 -6.38 6.42 2.33
C PHE A 591 -4.95 6.15 2.72
N SER A 592 -4.25 5.38 1.88
CA SER A 592 -2.84 5.07 2.07
C SER A 592 -2.00 6.34 1.99
N MET A 593 -1.23 6.62 3.05
CA MET A 593 -0.37 7.80 3.11
C MET A 593 1.11 7.40 3.02
N PRO A 594 1.89 8.03 2.13
CA PRO A 594 3.31 7.74 2.02
C PRO A 594 4.05 8.25 3.27
N VAL A 595 4.92 7.41 3.84
CA VAL A 595 5.78 7.82 4.96
C VAL A 595 7.25 7.76 4.54
N PRO A 596 7.87 8.90 4.20
CA PRO A 596 9.27 8.96 3.75
C PRO A 596 10.27 8.29 4.72
N SER A 597 10.03 8.33 6.03
CA SER A 597 10.93 7.68 6.99
C SER A 597 10.77 6.16 7.09
N LEU A 598 9.66 5.58 6.62
CA LEU A 598 9.46 4.13 6.58
C LEU A 598 10.01 3.46 5.33
N VAL A 599 10.59 4.24 4.41
CA VAL A 599 11.28 3.70 3.23
C VAL A 599 12.32 2.69 3.72
N THR A 600 12.05 1.41 3.52
CA THR A 600 13.04 0.37 3.76
C THR A 600 14.23 0.71 2.86
N THR A 601 15.45 0.59 3.37
CA THR A 601 16.64 0.84 2.54
C THR A 601 16.76 -0.15 1.36
N VAL A 602 15.88 -1.15 1.32
CA VAL A 602 15.86 -2.28 0.41
C VAL A 602 14.40 -2.49 0.00
N PRO A 603 13.99 -2.09 -1.21
CA PRO A 603 12.67 -2.41 -1.74
C PRO A 603 12.49 -3.92 -1.86
N ASP A 604 11.26 -4.41 -1.74
CA ASP A 604 10.94 -5.79 -2.02
C ASP A 604 10.93 -6.02 -3.54
N LEU A 605 11.18 -7.27 -3.96
CA LEU A 605 11.28 -7.62 -5.37
C LEU A 605 9.96 -7.43 -6.13
N ASP A 606 8.84 -7.55 -5.42
CA ASP A 606 7.49 -7.41 -5.95
C ASP A 606 7.02 -5.94 -5.95
N ASP A 607 7.83 -5.01 -5.44
CA ASP A 607 7.51 -3.59 -5.46
C ASP A 607 7.65 -3.02 -6.89
N GLU A 608 6.81 -2.04 -7.22
CA GLU A 608 6.93 -1.29 -8.49
C GLU A 608 8.22 -0.44 -8.49
N ALA A 609 9.01 -0.56 -9.55
CA ALA A 609 10.25 0.19 -9.74
C ALA A 609 9.96 1.49 -10.51
N ASP A 610 9.54 2.55 -9.80
CA ASP A 610 9.36 3.88 -10.40
C ASP A 610 10.72 4.50 -10.81
N MET A 611 11.15 4.24 -12.04
CA MET A 611 12.42 4.71 -12.57
C MET A 611 12.37 6.21 -12.89
N ARG A 612 13.31 7.00 -12.35
CA ARG A 612 13.47 8.43 -12.70
C ARG A 612 14.71 8.65 -13.55
N LEU A 613 14.56 9.44 -14.62
CA LEU A 613 15.69 9.90 -15.43
C LEU A 613 16.55 10.89 -14.63
N SER A 614 17.72 10.44 -14.18
CA SER A 614 18.65 11.26 -13.40
C SER A 614 19.55 12.14 -14.27
N SER A 615 19.97 11.62 -15.44
CA SER A 615 20.84 12.35 -16.38
C SER A 615 20.80 11.72 -17.77
N ARG A 616 21.08 12.54 -18.79
CA ARG A 616 21.14 12.18 -20.20
C ARG A 616 22.29 12.96 -20.85
N PHE A 617 23.16 12.29 -21.60
CA PHE A 617 24.33 12.92 -22.23
C PHE A 617 24.78 12.23 -23.51
N ASP A 618 25.39 13.01 -24.39
CA ASP A 618 26.05 12.57 -25.63
C ASP A 618 27.44 11.98 -25.32
N ILE A 619 27.69 10.75 -25.76
CA ILE A 619 29.01 10.14 -25.68
C ILE A 619 29.69 10.34 -27.05
N ARG A 620 30.49 11.40 -27.15
CA ARG A 620 31.37 11.58 -28.32
C ARG A 620 32.48 10.54 -28.28
N GLY A 621 32.28 9.47 -29.05
CA GLY A 621 33.31 8.47 -29.40
C GLY A 621 34.35 9.00 -30.36
#